data_AF-A0A834R4U6-F1
#
_entry.id   AF-A0A834R4U6-F1
#
_cell.length_a   1.000
_cell.length_b   1.000
_cell.length_c   1.000
_cell.angle_alpha   90.00
_cell.angle_beta   90.00
_cell.angle_gamma   90.00
#
_symmetry.space_group_name_H-M   'P 1'
#
loop_
_entity.id
_entity.type
_entity.pdbx_description
1 polymer ?
#
loop_
_entity_poly.entity_id
_entity_poly.type
_entity_poly.pdbx_seq_one_letter_code
_entity_poly.pdbx_strand_id
1 'polypeptide(L)'
;MESYLNLAHRSHRKAEHCCQTHQFEQAIFHYWKASEYLRNSIRTTSCDNSRESLIVQLDYCLEKLNVLRRRVESSDQNSRQSANHKSTERNIALKTNTLDENISKKIDDQSLSNKSKAKTIDFDPVSGIGMDQRLIVDETRMKILSDLISQQETLLKQNNPNETDRLMALIAQMKSEIKSIEIEWNRTQNEIEILRKQNQSLRQELGTVRNQLKHLSSQSKSSSATFPELPPLEPPKLLY
;
A
#
# COMPACT_ATOMS: atom_id res chain seq x y z
N MET A 1 -20.85 19.34 -19.56
CA MET A 1 -19.82 18.68 -18.74
C MET A 1 -20.12 17.20 -18.69
N GLU A 2 -19.12 16.31 -18.69
CA GLU A 2 -19.37 14.88 -18.40
C GLU A 2 -19.75 14.72 -16.91
N SER A 3 -20.76 13.90 -16.60
CA SER A 3 -21.13 13.57 -15.22
C SER A 3 -19.99 12.81 -14.52
N TYR A 4 -19.82 13.03 -13.21
CA TYR A 4 -18.85 12.28 -12.39
C TYR A 4 -19.05 10.76 -12.50
N LEU A 5 -20.29 10.29 -12.60
CA LEU A 5 -20.58 8.86 -12.79
C LEU A 5 -20.07 8.33 -14.14
N ASN A 6 -20.20 9.11 -15.22
CA ASN A 6 -19.68 8.74 -16.53
C ASN A 6 -18.15 8.72 -16.55
N LEU A 7 -17.52 9.69 -15.87
CA LEU A 7 -16.07 9.75 -15.67
C LEU A 7 -15.55 8.56 -14.85
N ALA A 8 -16.30 8.12 -13.82
CA ALA A 8 -16.01 6.91 -13.06
C ALA A 8 -16.04 5.66 -13.94
N HIS A 9 -17.14 5.40 -14.65
CA HIS A 9 -17.27 4.22 -15.53
C HIS A 9 -16.27 4.22 -16.70
N ARG A 10 -15.88 5.40 -17.21
CA ARG A 10 -14.81 5.52 -18.22
C ARG A 10 -13.44 5.19 -17.64
N SER A 11 -13.16 5.64 -16.42
CA SER A 11 -11.90 5.34 -15.72
C SER A 11 -11.82 3.86 -15.31
N HIS A 12 -12.93 3.27 -14.87
CA HIS A 12 -13.02 1.85 -14.52
C HIS A 12 -12.70 0.95 -15.72
N ARG A 13 -13.34 1.16 -16.88
CA ARG A 13 -13.04 0.39 -18.11
C ARG A 13 -11.59 0.50 -18.56
N LYS A 14 -10.95 1.67 -18.38
CA LYS A 14 -9.50 1.82 -18.61
C LYS A 14 -8.67 1.00 -17.63
N ALA A 15 -9.06 0.97 -16.36
CA ALA A 15 -8.38 0.18 -15.34
C ALA A 15 -8.46 -1.33 -15.64
N GLU A 16 -9.62 -1.83 -16.08
CA GLU A 16 -9.76 -3.23 -16.52
C GLU A 16 -8.90 -3.55 -17.74
N HIS A 17 -8.82 -2.66 -18.72
CA HIS A 17 -7.93 -2.83 -19.87
C HIS A 17 -6.46 -2.86 -19.45
N CYS A 18 -6.02 -1.96 -18.56
CA CYS A 18 -4.66 -2.00 -18.00
C CYS A 18 -4.38 -3.28 -17.19
N CYS A 19 -5.39 -3.86 -16.52
CA CYS A 19 -5.24 -5.18 -15.89
C CYS A 19 -5.01 -6.29 -16.93
N GLN A 20 -5.72 -6.27 -18.06
CA GLN A 20 -5.56 -7.24 -19.15
C GLN A 20 -4.17 -7.12 -19.80
N THR A 21 -3.67 -5.90 -20.02
CA THR A 21 -2.33 -5.63 -20.56
C THR A 21 -1.21 -5.77 -19.51
N HIS A 22 -1.52 -6.22 -18.29
CA HIS A 22 -0.58 -6.41 -17.16
C HIS A 22 0.12 -5.12 -16.69
N GLN A 23 -0.41 -3.95 -17.06
CA GLN A 23 0.07 -2.63 -16.66
C GLN A 23 -0.51 -2.24 -15.28
N PHE A 24 -0.13 -3.00 -14.24
CA PHE A 24 -0.77 -2.91 -12.92
C PHE A 24 -0.68 -1.52 -12.27
N GLU A 25 0.43 -0.78 -12.46
CA GLU A 25 0.56 0.61 -11.98
C GLU A 25 -0.46 1.56 -12.64
N GLN A 26 -0.66 1.43 -13.95
CA GLN A 26 -1.65 2.23 -14.68
C GLN A 26 -3.09 1.83 -14.31
N ALA A 27 -3.31 0.55 -14.03
CA ALA A 27 -4.58 0.06 -13.50
C ALA A 27 -4.87 0.65 -12.11
N ILE A 28 -3.88 0.69 -11.20
CA ILE A 28 -3.99 1.33 -9.89
C ILE A 28 -4.36 2.81 -10.04
N PHE A 29 -3.66 3.56 -10.89
CA PHE A 29 -3.99 4.96 -11.16
C PHE A 29 -5.44 5.15 -11.66
N HIS A 30 -5.91 4.28 -12.57
CA HIS A 30 -7.25 4.37 -13.12
C HIS A 30 -8.36 3.94 -12.16
N TYR A 31 -8.15 2.92 -11.31
CA TYR A 31 -9.09 2.57 -10.25
C TYR A 31 -9.16 3.67 -9.17
N TRP A 32 -8.03 4.27 -8.78
CA TRP A 32 -8.01 5.39 -7.85
C TRP A 32 -8.82 6.57 -8.40
N LYS A 33 -8.59 6.92 -9.67
CA LYS A 33 -9.34 7.97 -10.35
C LYS A 33 -10.84 7.66 -10.47
N ALA A 34 -11.22 6.40 -10.69
CA ALA A 34 -12.62 5.98 -10.65
C ALA A 34 -13.23 6.15 -9.24
N SER A 35 -12.49 5.81 -8.18
CA SER A 35 -12.95 5.96 -6.79
C SER A 35 -13.22 7.43 -6.40
N GLU A 36 -12.37 8.36 -6.83
CA GLU A 36 -12.58 9.80 -6.61
C GLU A 36 -13.80 10.33 -7.36
N TYR A 37 -14.06 9.86 -8.58
CA TYR A 37 -15.27 10.22 -9.31
C TYR A 37 -16.54 9.63 -8.68
N LEU A 38 -16.49 8.41 -8.14
CA LEU A 38 -17.61 7.82 -7.38
C LEU A 38 -17.89 8.59 -6.09
N ARG A 39 -16.86 8.98 -5.32
CA ARG A 39 -16.99 9.84 -4.12
C ARG A 39 -17.68 11.16 -4.43
N ASN A 40 -17.34 11.80 -5.55
CA ASN A 40 -18.01 13.03 -5.98
C ASN A 40 -19.46 12.76 -6.41
N SER A 41 -19.72 11.65 -7.12
CA SER A 41 -21.09 11.24 -7.47
C SER A 41 -21.97 10.96 -6.24
N ILE A 42 -21.42 10.34 -5.19
CA ILE A 42 -22.06 10.06 -3.89
C ILE A 42 -22.46 11.36 -3.18
N ARG A 43 -21.61 12.39 -3.23
CA ARG A 43 -21.88 13.72 -2.67
C ARG A 43 -22.98 14.47 -3.43
N THR A 44 -23.06 14.28 -4.75
CA THR A 44 -24.03 14.99 -5.61
C THR A 44 -25.38 14.29 -5.75
N THR A 45 -25.51 13.00 -5.39
CA THR A 45 -26.81 12.30 -5.47
C THR A 45 -27.73 12.67 -4.30
N SER A 46 -28.95 13.06 -4.62
CA SER A 46 -30.04 13.29 -3.66
C SER A 46 -30.78 12.01 -3.28
N CYS A 47 -30.74 10.96 -4.11
CA CYS A 47 -31.44 9.69 -3.85
C CYS A 47 -30.57 8.73 -3.03
N ASP A 48 -31.12 8.21 -1.92
CA ASP A 48 -30.43 7.28 -1.02
C ASP A 48 -30.16 5.92 -1.68
N ASN A 49 -31.13 5.36 -2.42
CA ASN A 49 -30.94 4.11 -3.17
C ASN A 49 -29.80 4.22 -4.20
N SER A 50 -29.69 5.37 -4.87
CA SER A 50 -28.58 5.65 -5.78
C SER A 50 -27.27 5.85 -5.03
N ARG A 51 -27.30 6.47 -3.84
CA ARG A 51 -26.11 6.64 -2.99
C ARG A 51 -25.55 5.30 -2.53
N GLU A 52 -26.41 4.39 -2.07
CA GLU A 52 -26.01 3.05 -1.63
C GLU A 52 -25.40 2.24 -2.78
N SER A 53 -26.02 2.26 -3.96
CA SER A 53 -25.46 1.62 -5.16
C SER A 53 -24.08 2.16 -5.55
N LEU A 54 -23.85 3.47 -5.37
CA LEU A 54 -22.55 4.09 -5.63
C LEU A 54 -21.50 3.76 -4.56
N ILE A 55 -21.90 3.57 -3.30
CA ILE A 55 -21.03 3.10 -2.22
C ILE A 55 -20.53 1.68 -2.52
N VAL A 56 -21.42 0.76 -2.89
CA VAL A 56 -21.03 -0.61 -3.29
C VAL A 56 -20.06 -0.62 -4.47
N GLN A 57 -20.25 0.27 -5.46
CA GLN A 57 -19.31 0.44 -6.57
C GLN A 57 -17.96 1.03 -6.15
N LEU A 58 -17.95 1.93 -5.16
CA LEU A 58 -16.75 2.51 -4.58
C LEU A 58 -15.93 1.45 -3.85
N ASP A 59 -16.58 0.64 -3.00
CA ASP A 59 -15.94 -0.44 -2.24
C ASP A 59 -15.32 -1.48 -3.18
N TYR A 60 -16.02 -1.85 -4.26
CA TYR A 60 -15.46 -2.70 -5.31
C TYR A 60 -14.18 -2.12 -5.93
N CYS A 61 -14.15 -0.81 -6.23
CA CYS A 61 -12.95 -0.16 -6.76
C CYS A 61 -11.80 -0.15 -5.74
N LEU A 62 -12.10 0.05 -4.45
CA LEU A 62 -11.11 0.05 -3.36
C LEU A 62 -10.52 -1.35 -3.12
N GLU A 63 -11.32 -2.42 -3.15
CA GLU A 63 -10.78 -3.77 -3.00
C GLU A 63 -9.92 -4.18 -4.21
N LYS A 64 -10.31 -3.78 -5.44
CA LYS A 64 -9.45 -3.97 -6.62
C LYS A 64 -8.11 -3.23 -6.50
N LEU A 65 -8.09 -2.01 -5.94
CA LEU A 65 -6.84 -1.30 -5.63
C LEU A 65 -5.97 -2.08 -4.64
N ASN A 66 -6.54 -2.57 -3.55
CA ASN A 66 -5.81 -3.32 -2.53
C ASN A 66 -5.25 -4.64 -3.06
N VAL A 67 -5.98 -5.34 -3.92
CA VAL A 67 -5.50 -6.56 -4.60
C VAL A 67 -4.36 -6.25 -5.59
N LEU A 68 -4.50 -5.19 -6.39
CA LEU A 68 -3.46 -4.81 -7.36
C LEU A 68 -2.18 -4.33 -6.68
N ARG A 69 -2.28 -3.50 -5.63
CA ARG A 69 -1.13 -3.02 -4.87
C ARG A 69 -0.35 -4.19 -4.24
N ARG A 70 -1.03 -5.11 -3.54
CA ARG A 70 -0.42 -6.33 -3.00
C ARG A 70 0.27 -7.18 -4.07
N ARG A 71 -0.29 -7.26 -5.29
CA ARG A 71 0.31 -7.99 -6.41
C ARG A 71 1.61 -7.34 -6.91
N VAL A 72 1.64 -6.01 -7.02
CA VAL A 72 2.85 -5.26 -7.40
C VAL A 72 3.94 -5.43 -6.33
N GLU A 73 3.61 -5.19 -5.06
CA GLU A 73 4.52 -5.35 -3.93
C GLU A 73 5.12 -6.77 -3.86
N SER A 74 4.31 -7.80 -4.12
CA SER A 74 4.76 -9.20 -4.19
C SER A 74 5.69 -9.48 -5.38
N SER A 75 5.43 -8.86 -6.54
CA SER A 75 6.28 -8.96 -7.72
C SER A 75 7.67 -8.35 -7.47
N ASP A 76 7.70 -7.20 -6.81
CA ASP A 76 8.94 -6.52 -6.45
C ASP A 76 9.76 -7.30 -5.41
N GLN A 77 9.10 -7.91 -4.41
CA GLN A 77 9.79 -8.76 -3.43
C GLN A 77 10.37 -10.03 -4.09
N ASN A 78 9.61 -10.69 -4.97
CA ASN A 78 10.08 -11.87 -5.69
C ASN A 78 11.24 -11.56 -6.66
N SER A 79 11.21 -10.40 -7.33
CA SER A 79 12.33 -9.99 -8.21
C SER A 79 13.62 -9.74 -7.42
N ARG A 80 13.53 -9.12 -6.23
CA ARG A 80 14.67 -8.91 -5.31
C ARG A 80 15.22 -10.23 -4.76
N GLN A 81 14.37 -11.19 -4.41
CA GLN A 81 14.81 -12.53 -3.98
C GLN A 81 15.48 -13.31 -5.12
N SER A 82 14.97 -13.23 -6.36
CA SER A 82 15.60 -13.84 -7.53
C SER A 82 16.98 -13.24 -7.85
N ALA A 83 17.13 -11.91 -7.72
CA ALA A 83 18.41 -11.23 -7.89
C ALA A 83 19.45 -11.67 -6.84
N ASN A 84 19.01 -11.87 -5.58
CA ASN A 84 19.87 -12.36 -4.51
C ASN A 84 20.31 -13.81 -4.76
N HIS A 85 19.41 -14.72 -5.18
CA HIS A 85 19.81 -16.10 -5.50
C HIS A 85 20.83 -16.19 -6.66
N LYS A 86 20.64 -15.43 -7.75
CA LYS A 86 21.62 -15.36 -8.85
C LYS A 86 22.98 -14.76 -8.42
N SER A 87 22.99 -13.92 -7.39
CA SER A 87 24.22 -13.39 -6.78
C SER A 87 24.92 -14.44 -5.91
N THR A 88 24.17 -15.33 -5.25
CA THR A 88 24.72 -16.44 -4.47
C THR A 88 25.28 -17.55 -5.34
N GLU A 89 24.60 -17.92 -6.44
CA GLU A 89 25.08 -18.95 -7.38
C GLU A 89 26.40 -18.57 -8.06
N ARG A 90 26.58 -17.30 -8.46
CA ARG A 90 27.87 -16.81 -8.99
C ARG A 90 29.01 -16.89 -7.97
N ASN A 91 28.73 -16.66 -6.69
CA ASN A 91 29.73 -16.76 -5.63
C ASN A 91 30.10 -18.21 -5.27
N ILE A 92 29.22 -19.17 -5.55
CA ILE A 92 29.53 -20.61 -5.40
C ILE A 92 30.35 -21.10 -6.62
N ALA A 93 29.96 -20.71 -7.84
CA ALA A 93 30.68 -21.07 -9.07
C ALA A 93 32.13 -20.53 -9.13
N LEU A 94 32.41 -19.39 -8.49
CA LEU A 94 33.77 -18.85 -8.37
C LEU A 94 34.64 -19.58 -7.32
N LYS A 95 34.02 -20.29 -6.36
CA LYS A 95 34.74 -21.10 -5.35
C LYS A 95 35.08 -22.52 -5.80
N THR A 96 34.45 -23.04 -6.85
CA THR A 96 34.80 -24.36 -7.42
C THR A 96 35.91 -24.29 -8.46
N ASN A 97 36.13 -23.13 -9.09
CA ASN A 97 37.16 -22.96 -10.12
C ASN A 97 38.53 -22.49 -9.56
N THR A 98 38.66 -22.30 -8.25
CA THR A 98 39.87 -21.75 -7.61
C THR A 98 40.66 -22.76 -6.76
N LEU A 99 40.37 -24.06 -6.87
CA LEU A 99 41.13 -25.13 -6.20
C LEU A 99 42.00 -26.00 -7.13
N ASP A 100 41.75 -26.03 -8.44
CA ASP A 100 42.39 -27.00 -9.36
C ASP A 100 43.62 -26.48 -10.15
N GLU A 101 43.97 -25.18 -10.10
CA GLU A 101 45.11 -24.64 -10.88
C GLU A 101 46.43 -24.48 -10.12
N ASN A 102 46.50 -24.78 -8.82
CA ASN A 102 47.71 -24.58 -8.01
C ASN A 102 48.73 -25.75 -8.03
N ILE A 103 48.61 -26.70 -8.95
CA ILE A 103 49.60 -27.78 -9.17
C ILE A 103 50.08 -27.81 -10.62
N SER A 104 50.62 -26.68 -11.11
CA SER A 104 51.58 -26.74 -12.21
C SER A 104 52.50 -25.52 -12.29
N LYS A 105 53.78 -25.82 -12.55
CA LYS A 105 54.84 -24.89 -13.03
C LYS A 105 55.43 -23.92 -12.00
N LYS A 106 56.23 -24.50 -11.11
CA LYS A 106 57.62 -24.04 -10.90
C LYS A 106 58.42 -24.13 -12.22
N ILE A 107 59.64 -23.58 -12.22
CA ILE A 107 60.63 -23.56 -13.31
C ILE A 107 60.41 -22.42 -14.31
N ASP A 108 61.36 -21.51 -14.63
CA ASP A 108 62.45 -20.77 -13.93
C ASP A 108 62.90 -19.66 -14.94
N ASP A 109 63.78 -18.66 -14.74
CA ASP A 109 64.75 -18.34 -13.67
C ASP A 109 64.89 -16.79 -13.52
N GLN A 110 65.96 -16.34 -12.86
CA GLN A 110 66.41 -14.96 -12.59
C GLN A 110 66.89 -14.17 -13.83
N SER A 111 66.85 -12.83 -13.79
CA SER A 111 68.08 -11.98 -13.71
C SER A 111 67.87 -10.46 -13.81
N LEU A 112 68.26 -9.75 -12.74
CA LEU A 112 69.01 -8.47 -12.62
C LEU A 112 69.13 -7.40 -13.75
N SER A 113 69.08 -6.14 -13.27
CA SER A 113 69.99 -5.01 -13.59
C SER A 113 69.75 -4.05 -14.78
N ASN A 114 69.38 -2.81 -14.43
CA ASN A 114 69.99 -1.52 -14.83
C ASN A 114 70.80 -1.45 -16.16
N LYS A 115 70.34 -0.61 -17.12
CA LYS A 115 70.97 0.70 -17.47
C LYS A 115 70.37 1.38 -18.71
N SER A 116 70.23 2.70 -18.60
CA SER A 116 70.30 3.75 -19.64
C SER A 116 70.08 3.40 -21.13
N LYS A 117 69.17 4.14 -21.78
CA LYS A 117 69.54 5.23 -22.70
C LYS A 117 68.32 6.07 -23.09
N ALA A 118 68.40 7.38 -22.89
CA ALA A 118 67.55 8.32 -23.61
C ALA A 118 67.92 8.22 -25.10
N LYS A 119 66.91 8.12 -25.98
CA LYS A 119 67.10 8.23 -27.41
C LYS A 119 66.25 9.39 -27.90
N THR A 120 66.94 10.48 -28.27
CA THR A 120 66.40 11.58 -29.03
C THR A 120 65.73 11.06 -30.29
N ILE A 121 64.54 11.58 -30.59
CA ILE A 121 63.97 11.61 -31.93
C ILE A 121 63.80 13.08 -32.23
N ASP A 122 64.54 13.57 -33.22
CA ASP A 122 64.43 14.93 -33.69
C ASP A 122 63.04 15.16 -34.30
N PHE A 123 62.46 16.32 -34.01
CA PHE A 123 61.32 16.82 -34.76
C PHE A 123 61.44 18.34 -34.85
N ASP A 124 61.70 18.84 -36.06
CA ASP A 124 61.85 20.28 -36.32
C ASP A 124 60.54 21.04 -36.08
N PRO A 125 60.61 22.28 -35.58
CA PRO A 125 59.43 23.05 -35.23
C PRO A 125 58.85 23.79 -36.46
N VAL A 126 57.82 23.21 -37.08
CA VAL A 126 56.92 23.99 -37.95
C VAL A 126 55.95 24.77 -37.07
N SER A 127 56.28 26.04 -36.85
CA SER A 127 55.47 27.04 -36.17
C SER A 127 54.19 27.39 -36.95
N GLY A 128 53.08 27.66 -36.25
CA GLY A 128 51.99 28.45 -36.84
C GLY A 128 50.53 28.17 -36.46
N ILE A 129 50.16 27.04 -35.83
CA ILE A 129 48.73 26.63 -35.70
C ILE A 129 48.30 26.35 -34.24
N GLY A 130 49.17 26.60 -33.25
CA GLY A 130 48.96 26.18 -31.86
C GLY A 130 48.15 27.11 -30.94
N MET A 131 47.91 28.38 -31.31
CA MET A 131 47.20 29.32 -30.42
C MET A 131 45.69 29.29 -30.55
N ASP A 132 45.14 29.22 -31.77
CA ASP A 132 43.70 29.32 -32.00
C ASP A 132 42.92 28.18 -31.36
N GLN A 133 43.41 26.94 -31.45
CA GLN A 133 42.75 25.80 -30.80
C GLN A 133 42.72 25.93 -29.27
N ARG A 134 43.73 26.58 -28.68
CA ARG A 134 43.80 26.77 -27.22
C ARG A 134 42.83 27.85 -26.75
N LEU A 135 42.73 28.95 -27.50
CA LEU A 135 41.73 29.99 -27.30
C LEU A 135 40.29 29.45 -27.44
N ILE A 136 40.02 28.65 -28.48
CA ILE A 136 38.70 28.02 -28.69
C ILE A 136 38.36 27.04 -27.55
N VAL A 137 39.33 26.27 -27.04
CA VAL A 137 39.12 25.37 -25.90
C VAL A 137 38.85 26.15 -24.61
N ASP A 138 39.57 27.24 -24.35
CA ASP A 138 39.34 28.05 -23.15
C ASP A 138 38.03 28.85 -23.24
N GLU A 139 37.65 29.36 -24.42
CA GLU A 139 36.36 30.04 -24.65
C GLU A 139 35.16 29.09 -24.50
N THR A 140 35.22 27.89 -25.11
CA THR A 140 34.16 26.87 -24.97
C THR A 140 34.05 26.39 -23.52
N ARG A 141 35.17 26.25 -22.81
CA ARG A 141 35.20 25.89 -21.39
C ARG A 141 34.60 26.99 -20.50
N MET A 142 34.90 28.26 -20.75
CA MET A 142 34.28 29.39 -20.04
C MET A 142 32.77 29.48 -20.30
N LYS A 143 32.33 29.18 -21.53
CA LYS A 143 30.90 29.14 -21.89
C LYS A 143 30.16 28.01 -21.16
N ILE A 144 30.71 26.80 -21.16
CA ILE A 144 30.18 25.65 -20.40
C ILE A 144 30.08 25.96 -18.90
N LEU A 145 31.09 26.63 -18.32
CA LEU A 145 31.06 27.04 -16.91
C LEU A 145 29.98 28.10 -16.65
N SER A 146 29.81 29.08 -17.53
CA SER A 146 28.75 30.10 -17.43
C SER A 146 27.36 29.50 -17.53
N ASP A 147 27.15 28.52 -18.42
CA ASP A 147 25.88 27.81 -18.56
C ASP A 147 25.59 26.94 -17.33
N LEU A 148 26.60 26.25 -16.77
CA LEU A 148 26.49 25.49 -15.52
C LEU A 148 26.15 26.38 -14.31
N ILE A 149 26.80 27.53 -14.16
CA ILE A 149 26.51 28.49 -13.08
C ILE A 149 25.07 29.03 -13.24
N SER A 150 24.65 29.36 -14.46
CA SER A 150 23.29 29.80 -14.76
C SER A 150 22.23 28.71 -14.45
N GLN A 151 22.54 27.45 -14.75
CA GLN A 151 21.69 26.31 -14.37
C GLN A 151 21.63 26.13 -12.85
N GLN A 152 22.77 26.23 -12.15
CA GLN A 152 22.81 26.14 -10.70
C GLN A 152 22.01 27.26 -10.03
N GLU A 153 22.09 28.50 -10.54
CA GLU A 153 21.26 29.62 -10.06
C GLU A 153 19.76 29.42 -10.31
N THR A 154 19.37 28.85 -11.46
CA THR A 154 17.95 28.57 -11.74
C THR A 154 17.40 27.45 -10.86
N LEU A 155 18.19 26.40 -10.57
CA LEU A 155 17.84 25.35 -9.61
C LEU A 155 17.74 25.88 -8.17
N LEU A 156 18.64 26.77 -7.75
CA LEU A 156 18.55 27.45 -6.45
C LEU A 156 17.31 28.34 -6.36
N LYS A 157 16.93 29.03 -7.44
CA LYS A 157 15.69 29.84 -7.52
C LYS A 157 14.40 28.99 -7.57
N GLN A 158 14.48 27.69 -7.91
CA GLN A 158 13.34 26.77 -7.85
C GLN A 158 13.06 26.22 -6.46
N ASN A 159 14.07 26.14 -5.58
CA ASN A 159 13.87 25.82 -4.16
C ASN A 159 13.33 27.05 -3.40
N ASN A 160 12.04 27.32 -3.61
CA ASN A 160 11.34 28.42 -2.95
C ASN A 160 11.14 28.07 -1.46
N PRO A 161 11.85 28.71 -0.49
CA PRO A 161 11.81 28.30 0.92
C PRO A 161 10.38 28.40 1.50
N ASN A 162 9.62 29.40 1.04
CA ASN A 162 8.22 29.62 1.41
C ASN A 162 7.31 28.41 1.11
N GLU A 163 7.56 27.64 0.05
CA GLU A 163 6.75 26.45 -0.26
C GLU A 163 7.17 25.26 0.61
N THR A 164 8.46 25.14 0.95
CA THR A 164 8.94 24.17 1.95
C THR A 164 8.31 24.42 3.32
N ASP A 165 8.29 25.67 3.79
CA ASP A 165 7.67 26.04 5.06
C ASP A 165 6.16 25.80 5.07
N ARG A 166 5.49 26.11 3.95
CA ARG A 166 4.06 25.83 3.75
C ARG A 166 3.75 24.33 3.78
N LEU A 167 4.57 23.52 3.12
CA LEU A 167 4.45 22.05 3.16
C LEU A 167 4.73 21.50 4.56
N MET A 168 5.71 22.04 5.28
CA MET A 168 5.95 21.66 6.69
C MET A 168 4.78 22.02 7.60
N ALA A 169 4.17 23.20 7.42
CA ALA A 169 2.97 23.60 8.15
C ALA A 169 1.78 22.67 7.87
N LEU A 170 1.55 22.31 6.61
CA LEU A 170 0.51 21.35 6.20
C LEU A 170 0.77 19.95 6.80
N ILE A 171 2.02 19.48 6.79
CA ILE A 171 2.41 18.20 7.41
C ILE A 171 2.20 18.25 8.94
N ALA A 172 2.48 19.38 9.59
CA ALA A 172 2.24 19.55 11.03
C ALA A 172 0.73 19.54 11.34
N GLN A 173 -0.09 20.22 10.54
CA GLN A 173 -1.55 20.19 10.64
C GLN A 173 -2.08 18.76 10.48
N MET A 174 -1.73 18.07 9.39
CA MET A 174 -2.17 16.68 9.15
C MET A 174 -1.75 15.73 10.27
N LYS A 175 -0.54 15.89 10.83
CA LYS A 175 -0.09 15.12 12.01
C LYS A 175 -0.94 15.39 13.26
N SER A 176 -1.46 16.61 13.43
CA SER A 176 -2.35 16.94 14.54
C SER A 176 -3.76 16.37 14.35
N GLU A 177 -4.27 16.40 13.12
CA GLU A 177 -5.58 15.82 12.76
C GLU A 177 -5.57 14.29 12.92
N ILE A 178 -4.50 13.62 12.47
CA ILE A 178 -4.31 12.17 12.65
C ILE A 178 -4.34 11.79 14.13
N LYS A 179 -3.65 12.54 15.00
CA LYS A 179 -3.68 12.31 16.46
C LYS A 179 -5.07 12.51 17.06
N SER A 180 -5.84 13.50 16.59
CA SER A 180 -7.21 13.73 17.03
C SER A 180 -8.11 12.54 16.66
N ILE A 181 -8.02 12.07 15.42
CA ILE A 181 -8.76 10.90 14.92
C ILE A 181 -8.37 9.62 15.70
N GLU A 182 -7.09 9.45 16.04
CA GLU A 182 -6.61 8.32 16.84
C GLU A 182 -7.20 8.34 18.27
N ILE A 183 -7.32 9.51 18.89
CA ILE A 183 -7.97 9.67 20.20
C ILE A 183 -9.48 9.34 20.10
N GLU A 184 -10.18 9.83 19.07
CA GLU A 184 -11.61 9.55 18.84
C GLU A 184 -11.86 8.07 18.53
N TRP A 185 -10.99 7.43 17.74
CA TRP A 185 -11.01 6.00 17.48
C TRP A 185 -10.89 5.19 18.78
N ASN A 186 -9.89 5.50 19.61
CA ASN A 186 -9.72 4.80 20.88
C ASN A 186 -10.89 5.02 21.84
N ARG A 187 -11.49 6.22 21.85
CA ARG A 187 -12.71 6.52 22.63
C ARG A 187 -13.91 5.68 22.16
N THR A 188 -14.15 5.61 20.85
CA THR A 188 -15.28 4.86 20.28
C THR A 188 -15.09 3.34 20.43
N GLN A 189 -13.87 2.82 20.34
CA GLN A 189 -13.59 1.40 20.66
C GLN A 189 -13.92 1.06 22.12
N ASN A 190 -13.52 1.92 23.07
CA ASN A 190 -13.86 1.73 24.49
C ASN A 190 -15.38 1.75 24.73
N GLU A 191 -16.10 2.66 24.07
CA GLU A 191 -17.57 2.75 24.15
C GLU A 191 -18.26 1.49 23.59
N ILE A 192 -17.78 0.98 22.45
CA ILE A 192 -18.24 -0.31 21.88
C ILE A 192 -18.00 -1.47 22.86
N GLU A 193 -16.86 -1.51 23.55
CA GLU A 193 -16.58 -2.57 24.53
C GLU A 193 -17.50 -2.48 25.76
N ILE A 194 -17.78 -1.28 26.27
CA ILE A 194 -18.74 -1.04 27.36
C ILE A 194 -20.14 -1.49 26.94
N LEU A 195 -20.61 -1.08 25.76
CA LEU A 195 -21.92 -1.46 25.22
C LEU A 195 -22.03 -2.98 25.01
N ARG A 196 -20.96 -3.65 24.56
CA ARG A 196 -20.92 -5.12 24.45
C ARG A 196 -21.09 -5.80 25.81
N LYS A 197 -20.38 -5.34 26.85
CA LYS A 197 -20.49 -5.88 28.22
C LYS A 197 -21.91 -5.69 28.79
N GLN A 198 -22.51 -4.51 28.58
CA GLN A 198 -23.91 -4.26 28.96
C GLN A 198 -24.89 -5.18 28.22
N ASN A 199 -24.73 -5.34 26.90
CA ASN A 199 -25.58 -6.23 26.11
C ASN A 199 -25.46 -7.70 26.56
N GLN A 200 -24.27 -8.12 26.99
CA GLN A 200 -24.03 -9.45 27.55
C GLN A 200 -24.74 -9.64 28.90
N SER A 201 -24.70 -8.65 29.81
CA SER A 201 -25.45 -8.68 31.08
C SER A 201 -26.96 -8.80 30.83
N LEU A 202 -27.52 -7.92 30.00
CA LEU A 202 -28.94 -7.93 29.65
C LEU A 202 -29.39 -9.27 29.02
N ARG A 203 -28.53 -9.92 28.24
CA ARG A 203 -28.80 -11.26 27.68
C ARG A 203 -28.80 -12.35 28.75
N GLN A 204 -27.96 -12.25 29.78
CA GLN A 204 -27.97 -13.16 30.93
C GLN A 204 -29.25 -12.96 31.76
N GLU A 205 -29.63 -11.71 32.05
CA GLU A 205 -30.86 -11.35 32.77
C GLU A 205 -32.12 -11.80 32.03
N LEU A 206 -32.21 -11.58 30.71
CA LEU A 206 -33.29 -12.14 29.89
C LEU A 206 -33.32 -13.67 29.92
N GLY A 207 -32.15 -14.32 30.03
CA GLY A 207 -32.03 -15.76 30.21
C GLY A 207 -32.59 -16.24 31.56
N THR A 208 -32.28 -15.55 32.66
CA THR A 208 -32.80 -15.92 33.99
C THR A 208 -34.31 -15.70 34.09
N VAL A 209 -34.82 -14.57 33.61
CA VAL A 209 -36.27 -14.29 33.55
C VAL A 209 -37.01 -15.34 32.70
N ARG A 210 -36.45 -15.74 31.55
CA ARG A 210 -37.05 -16.78 30.70
C ARG A 210 -37.07 -18.15 31.37
N ASN A 211 -36.08 -18.48 32.19
CA ASN A 211 -36.03 -19.71 32.97
C ASN A 211 -37.02 -19.68 34.16
N GLN A 212 -37.15 -18.55 34.85
CA GLN A 212 -38.18 -18.33 35.87
C GLN A 212 -39.59 -18.51 35.30
N LEU A 213 -39.88 -17.91 34.14
CA LEU A 213 -41.18 -18.05 33.46
C LEU A 213 -41.47 -19.50 33.07
N LYS A 214 -40.47 -20.25 32.58
CA LYS A 214 -40.61 -21.70 32.34
C LYS A 214 -40.94 -22.47 33.62
N HIS A 215 -40.24 -22.17 34.72
CA HIS A 215 -40.48 -22.84 36.01
C HIS A 215 -41.91 -22.60 36.52
N LEU A 216 -42.38 -21.35 36.49
CA LEU A 216 -43.74 -20.97 36.85
C LEU A 216 -44.79 -21.67 35.94
N SER A 217 -44.52 -21.78 34.63
CA SER A 217 -45.39 -22.50 33.70
C SER A 217 -45.41 -24.01 33.92
N SER A 218 -44.31 -24.61 34.38
CA SER A 218 -44.29 -26.03 34.80
C SER A 218 -45.03 -26.23 36.10
N GLN A 219 -44.87 -25.32 37.08
CA GLN A 219 -45.60 -25.36 38.35
C GLN A 219 -47.11 -25.26 38.13
N SER A 220 -47.61 -24.33 37.32
CA SER A 220 -49.05 -24.18 37.07
C SER A 220 -49.68 -25.41 36.41
N LYS A 221 -48.95 -26.08 35.49
CA LYS A 221 -49.37 -27.37 34.93
C LYS A 221 -49.41 -28.46 36.01
N SER A 222 -48.39 -28.55 36.86
CA SER A 222 -48.36 -29.54 37.94
C SER A 222 -49.49 -29.33 38.97
N SER A 223 -49.85 -28.09 39.30
CA SER A 223 -50.98 -27.81 40.20
C SER A 223 -52.35 -28.08 39.57
N SER A 224 -52.50 -27.96 38.24
CA SER A 224 -53.75 -28.36 37.56
C SER A 224 -53.97 -29.87 37.55
N ALA A 225 -52.89 -30.67 37.62
CA ALA A 225 -52.97 -32.13 37.69
C ALA A 225 -53.36 -32.65 39.09
N THR A 226 -53.42 -31.79 40.10
CA THR A 226 -53.77 -32.14 41.49
C THR A 226 -55.17 -31.64 41.89
N PHE A 227 -56.04 -31.34 40.93
CA PHE A 227 -57.47 -31.21 41.23
C PHE A 227 -58.02 -32.60 41.52
N PRO A 228 -58.58 -32.87 42.72
CA PRO A 228 -59.19 -34.16 43.00
C PRO A 228 -60.40 -34.34 42.09
N GLU A 229 -60.38 -35.41 41.30
CA GLU A 229 -61.47 -35.82 40.43
C GLU A 229 -62.73 -36.03 41.29
N LEU A 230 -63.71 -35.14 41.16
CA LEU A 230 -64.95 -35.23 41.94
C LEU A 230 -65.65 -36.55 41.58
N PRO A 231 -66.06 -37.36 42.58
CA PRO A 231 -66.68 -38.64 42.30
C PRO A 231 -67.94 -38.43 41.44
N PRO A 232 -68.18 -39.29 40.44
CA PRO A 232 -69.31 -39.14 39.54
C PRO A 232 -70.62 -39.16 40.33
N LEU A 233 -71.42 -38.11 40.17
CA LEU A 233 -72.75 -38.01 40.76
C LEU A 233 -73.62 -39.14 40.19
N GLU A 234 -74.02 -40.11 41.02
CA GLU A 234 -75.00 -41.12 40.61
C GLU A 234 -76.30 -40.41 40.17
N PRO A 235 -76.87 -40.77 39.00
CA PRO A 235 -78.17 -40.24 38.60
C PRO A 235 -79.25 -40.71 39.60
N PRO A 236 -80.23 -39.85 39.95
CA PRO A 236 -81.23 -40.17 40.96
C PRO A 236 -82.04 -41.40 40.54
N LYS A 237 -82.05 -42.41 41.41
CA LYS A 237 -82.86 -43.64 41.23
C LYS A 237 -84.33 -43.26 41.30
N LEU A 238 -84.99 -43.20 40.14
CA LEU A 238 -86.44 -43.05 40.05
C LEU A 238 -87.10 -44.29 40.66
N LEU A 239 -87.76 -44.11 41.81
CA LEU A 239 -88.64 -45.10 42.40
C LEU A 239 -89.92 -45.19 41.56
N TYR A 240 -90.16 -46.37 40.99
CA TYR A 240 -91.42 -46.83 40.40
C TYR A 240 -91.82 -48.14 41.11
#